data_AF-A0A485B6N2-F1
#
_entry.id   AF-A0A485B6N2-F1
#
_cell.length_a   1.000
_cell.length_b   1.000
_cell.length_c   1.000
_cell.angle_alpha   90.00
_cell.angle_beta   90.00
_cell.angle_gamma   90.00
#
_symmetry.space_group_name_H-M   'P 1'
#
loop_
_entity.id
_entity.type
_entity.pdbx_description
1 polymer ?
#
loop_
_entity_poly.entity_id
_entity_poly.type
_entity_poly.pdbx_seq_one_letter_code
_entity_poly.pdbx_strand_id
1 'polypeptide(L)'
;MQRQRLDIWRHFLLPAGISPQLKSVDNTLLLIQMVSARMGIAALPHWVVESFERQGLIVTKTLGEGLWSRLYAAVRDGEQRQPVMDAFIRSARNHACDHLPFVKNAERPNADVPTVRPGSPQPL
;
A
#
# COMPACT_ATOMS: atom_id res chain seq x y z
N MET A 1 -1.40 -3.12 19.25
CA MET A 1 -0.43 -2.60 18.25
C MET A 1 -0.05 -1.17 18.61
N GLN A 2 1.25 -0.87 18.71
CA GLN A 2 1.72 0.51 18.97
C GLN A 2 1.34 1.42 17.79
N ARG A 3 0.44 2.40 17.98
CA ARG A 3 -0.10 3.26 16.89
C ARG A 3 1.00 3.91 16.03
N GLN A 4 2.13 4.24 16.66
CA GLN A 4 3.29 4.85 16.01
C GLN A 4 3.98 3.98 14.95
N ARG A 5 3.70 2.68 14.89
CA ARG A 5 4.27 1.78 13.87
C ARG A 5 3.51 1.82 12.53
N LEU A 6 2.32 2.42 12.49
CA LEU A 6 1.54 2.55 11.28
C LEU A 6 2.06 3.74 10.46
N ASP A 7 2.36 3.52 9.19
CA ASP A 7 2.88 4.59 8.32
C ASP A 7 1.91 5.76 8.19
N ILE A 8 0.60 5.51 8.10
CA ILE A 8 -0.40 6.58 8.11
C ILE A 8 -0.35 7.42 9.39
N TRP A 9 -0.07 6.80 10.54
CA TRP A 9 0.05 7.53 11.79
C TRP A 9 1.28 8.42 11.76
N ARG A 10 2.43 7.85 11.38
CA ARG A 10 3.74 8.51 11.44
C ARG A 10 3.90 9.60 10.39
N HIS A 11 3.37 9.40 9.19
CA HIS A 11 3.62 10.25 8.04
C HIS A 11 2.45 11.14 7.63
N PHE A 12 1.24 10.91 8.17
CA PHE A 12 0.06 11.69 7.79
C PHE A 12 -0.67 12.29 8.99
N LEU A 13 -1.11 11.46 9.96
CA LEU A 13 -1.93 11.94 11.08
C LEU A 13 -1.14 12.72 12.13
N LEU A 14 0.03 12.21 12.53
CA LEU A 14 0.85 12.84 13.56
C LEU A 14 1.38 14.22 13.16
N PRO A 15 1.92 14.44 11.93
CA PRO A 15 2.32 15.78 11.48
C PRO A 15 1.17 16.78 11.43
N ALA A 16 -0.06 16.31 11.22
CA ALA A 16 -1.27 17.14 11.22
C ALA A 16 -1.84 17.38 12.63
N GLY A 17 -1.28 16.77 13.68
CA GLY A 17 -1.81 16.85 15.05
C GLY A 17 -3.17 16.16 15.24
N ILE A 18 -3.55 15.23 14.35
CA ILE A 18 -4.85 14.57 14.35
C ILE A 18 -4.75 13.19 15.01
N SER A 19 -5.66 12.90 15.94
CA SER A 19 -5.74 11.59 16.62
C SER A 19 -7.18 11.05 16.59
N PRO A 20 -7.58 10.31 15.53
CA PRO A 20 -8.93 9.76 15.42
C PRO A 20 -9.15 8.58 16.36
N GLN A 21 -10.41 8.23 16.61
CA GLN A 21 -10.76 6.97 17.26
C GLN A 21 -10.42 5.80 16.34
N LEU A 22 -9.78 4.78 16.89
CA LEU A 22 -9.37 3.59 16.15
C LEU A 22 -10.23 2.39 16.57
N LYS A 23 -10.67 1.62 15.58
CA LYS A 23 -11.35 0.34 15.78
C LYS A 23 -10.46 -0.78 15.27
N SER A 24 -10.13 -1.73 16.14
CA SER A 24 -9.48 -2.98 15.73
C SER A 24 -10.49 -3.86 15.01
N VAL A 25 -10.06 -4.48 13.92
CA VAL A 25 -10.86 -5.42 13.13
C VAL A 25 -9.97 -6.62 12.83
N ASP A 26 -10.53 -7.83 12.92
CA ASP A 26 -9.74 -9.07 12.94
C ASP A 26 -9.14 -9.44 11.59
N ASN A 27 -9.78 -9.04 10.49
CA ASN A 27 -9.27 -9.29 9.15
C ASN A 27 -9.67 -8.21 8.15
N THR A 28 -8.94 -8.17 7.03
CA THR A 28 -9.11 -7.18 5.97
C THR A 28 -10.48 -7.25 5.30
N LEU A 29 -11.04 -8.45 5.12
CA LEU A 29 -12.35 -8.62 4.47
C LEU A 29 -13.46 -7.97 5.31
N LEU A 30 -13.49 -8.25 6.62
CA LEU A 30 -14.42 -7.64 7.55
C LEU A 30 -14.23 -6.12 7.59
N LEU A 31 -12.98 -5.64 7.61
CA LEU A 31 -12.69 -4.21 7.58
C LEU A 31 -13.27 -3.55 6.32
N ILE A 32 -13.13 -4.17 5.15
CA ILE A 32 -13.70 -3.66 3.90
C ILE A 32 -15.24 -3.69 3.94
N GLN A 33 -15.84 -4.78 4.42
CA GLN A 33 -17.30 -4.88 4.60
C GLN A 33 -17.83 -3.75 5.50
N MET A 34 -17.11 -3.44 6.58
CA MET A 34 -17.48 -2.34 7.47
C MET A 34 -17.40 -0.97 6.80
N VAL A 35 -16.37 -0.73 5.98
CA VAL A 35 -16.23 0.50 5.19
C VAL A 35 -17.36 0.63 4.17
N SER A 36 -17.68 -0.45 3.44
CA SER A 36 -18.81 -0.51 2.50
C SER A 36 -20.16 -0.23 3.18
N ALA A 37 -20.32 -0.68 4.43
CA ALA A 37 -21.48 -0.40 5.28
C ALA A 37 -21.45 1.00 5.92
N ARG A 38 -20.53 1.89 5.53
CA ARG A 38 -20.37 3.26 6.05
C ARG A 38 -20.11 3.33 7.56
N MET A 39 -19.52 2.30 8.14
CA MET A 39 -19.18 2.26 9.58
C MET A 39 -17.81 2.88 9.90
N GLY A 40 -17.18 3.55 8.92
CA GLY A 40 -15.90 4.23 9.09
C GLY A 40 -15.12 4.29 7.79
N ILE A 41 -13.85 4.65 7.92
CA ILE A 41 -12.86 4.67 6.84
C ILE A 41 -11.66 3.81 7.23
N ALA A 42 -10.89 3.37 6.24
CA ALA A 42 -9.66 2.64 6.46
C ALA A 42 -8.57 3.10 5.48
N ALA A 43 -7.32 2.90 5.88
CA ALA A 43 -6.16 3.11 5.02
C ALA A 43 -5.48 1.76 4.79
N LEU A 44 -5.47 1.33 3.53
CA LEU A 44 -4.90 0.08 3.06
C LEU A 44 -4.07 0.36 1.79
N PRO A 45 -3.04 -0.45 1.49
CA PRO A 45 -2.37 -0.38 0.20
C PRO A 45 -3.36 -0.56 -0.95
N HIS A 46 -3.18 0.17 -2.05
CA HIS A 46 -4.14 0.16 -3.17
C HIS A 46 -4.36 -1.26 -3.75
N TRP A 47 -3.28 -2.04 -3.90
CA TRP A 47 -3.34 -3.42 -4.38
C TRP A 47 -4.19 -4.36 -3.50
N VAL A 48 -4.44 -4.02 -2.23
CA VAL A 48 -5.34 -4.80 -1.35
C VAL A 48 -6.81 -4.57 -1.70
N VAL A 49 -7.15 -3.35 -2.12
CA VAL A 49 -8.55 -2.89 -2.22
C VAL A 49 -9.06 -2.80 -3.66
N GLU A 50 -8.17 -2.92 -4.63
CA GLU A 50 -8.46 -2.80 -6.07
C GLU A 50 -9.66 -3.65 -6.51
N SER A 51 -9.72 -4.93 -6.12
CA SER A 51 -10.80 -5.83 -6.53
C SER A 51 -12.17 -5.40 -5.98
N PHE A 52 -12.20 -4.81 -4.79
CA PHE A 52 -13.42 -4.32 -4.14
C PHE A 52 -13.85 -2.96 -4.71
N GLU A 53 -12.89 -2.11 -5.07
CA GLU A 53 -13.16 -0.85 -5.78
C GLU A 53 -13.75 -1.11 -7.17
N ARG A 54 -13.21 -2.08 -7.93
CA ARG A 54 -13.76 -2.48 -9.23
C ARG A 54 -15.20 -3.01 -9.15
N GLN A 55 -15.58 -3.59 -8.02
CA GLN A 55 -16.96 -4.04 -7.75
C GLN A 55 -17.89 -2.91 -7.30
N GLY A 56 -17.37 -1.69 -7.10
CA GLY A 56 -18.14 -0.55 -6.59
C GLY A 56 -18.51 -0.64 -5.11
N LEU A 57 -17.87 -1.55 -4.35
CA LEU A 57 -18.15 -1.74 -2.92
C LEU A 57 -17.57 -0.62 -2.06
N ILE A 58 -16.49 0.00 -2.52
CA ILE A 58 -15.81 1.10 -1.87
C ILE A 58 -15.31 2.10 -2.93
N VAL A 59 -14.87 3.26 -2.47
CA VAL A 59 -14.11 4.22 -3.28
C VAL A 59 -12.78 4.49 -2.60
N THR A 60 -11.69 4.55 -3.36
CA THR A 60 -10.38 4.92 -2.83
C THR A 60 -10.11 6.42 -3.01
N LYS A 61 -9.34 6.99 -2.08
CA LYS A 61 -8.92 8.40 -2.10
C LYS A 61 -7.45 8.49 -1.69
N THR A 62 -6.71 9.35 -2.37
CA THR A 62 -5.30 9.62 -2.04
C THR A 62 -5.18 10.41 -0.74
N LEU A 63 -4.21 10.05 0.09
CA LEU A 63 -3.86 10.78 1.32
C LEU A 63 -2.89 11.92 0.99
N GLY A 64 -3.38 13.16 0.88
CA GLY A 64 -2.54 14.30 0.49
C GLY A 64 -1.85 14.05 -0.86
N GLU A 65 -0.52 14.22 -0.89
CA GLU A 65 0.33 13.91 -2.06
C GLU A 65 0.59 12.40 -2.27
N GLY A 66 -0.01 11.55 -1.44
CA GLY A 66 0.17 10.10 -1.43
C GLY A 66 1.10 9.63 -0.31
N LEU A 67 0.89 8.38 0.12
CA LEU A 67 1.68 7.73 1.17
C LEU A 67 2.32 6.45 0.60
N TRP A 68 3.65 6.44 0.53
CA TRP A 68 4.42 5.30 0.06
C TRP A 68 5.09 4.58 1.23
N SER A 69 4.77 3.30 1.41
CA SER A 69 5.38 2.42 2.41
C SER A 69 6.44 1.53 1.77
N ARG A 70 7.57 1.31 2.45
CA ARG A 70 8.63 0.41 1.99
C ARG A 70 8.53 -0.94 2.70
N LEU A 71 8.42 -2.01 1.93
CA LEU A 71 8.54 -3.38 2.43
C LEU A 71 10.01 -3.81 2.40
N TYR A 72 10.44 -4.53 3.44
CA TYR A 72 11.79 -5.03 3.58
C TYR A 72 11.77 -6.55 3.74
N ALA A 73 12.74 -7.21 3.13
CA ALA A 73 13.07 -8.61 3.43
C ALA A 73 14.23 -8.62 4.41
N ALA A 74 14.01 -9.16 5.61
CA ALA A 74 15.04 -9.33 6.62
C ALA A 74 15.53 -10.78 6.62
N VAL A 75 16.85 -10.97 6.59
CA VAL A 75 17.52 -12.27 6.61
C VAL A 75 18.49 -12.31 7.78
N ARG A 76 18.71 -13.49 8.36
CA ARG A 76 19.71 -13.64 9.44
C ARG A 76 21.11 -13.41 8.92
N ASP A 77 21.98 -12.89 9.78
CA ASP A 77 23.40 -12.78 9.47
C ASP A 77 23.99 -14.18 9.18
N GLY A 78 24.82 -14.27 8.14
CA GLY A 78 25.35 -15.53 7.63
C GLY A 78 24.46 -16.24 6.58
N GLU A 79 23.15 -16.02 6.59
CA GLU A 79 22.23 -16.62 5.60
C GLU A 79 22.08 -15.78 4.33
N GLN A 80 22.59 -14.54 4.34
CA GLN A 80 22.55 -13.59 3.23
C GLN A 80 23.11 -14.16 1.90
N ARG A 81 24.02 -15.13 1.99
CA ARG A 81 24.68 -15.74 0.82
C ARG A 81 24.02 -17.03 0.35
N GLN A 82 22.94 -17.48 0.99
CA GLN A 82 22.23 -18.67 0.57
C GLN A 82 21.51 -18.40 -0.76
N PRO A 83 21.81 -19.14 -1.84
CA PRO A 83 21.21 -18.90 -3.16
C PRO A 83 19.68 -18.96 -3.15
N VAL A 84 19.09 -19.81 -2.30
CA VAL A 84 17.63 -19.92 -2.15
C VAL A 84 17.01 -18.64 -1.61
N MET A 85 17.65 -17.98 -0.64
CA MET A 85 17.12 -16.78 0.00
C MET A 85 17.14 -15.60 -0.98
N ASP A 86 18.25 -15.45 -1.67
CA ASP A 86 18.43 -14.45 -2.73
C ASP A 86 17.47 -14.67 -3.91
N ALA A 87 17.32 -15.92 -4.37
CA ALA A 87 16.34 -16.26 -5.40
C ALA A 87 14.89 -15.96 -4.98
N PHE A 88 14.52 -16.28 -3.74
CA PHE A 88 13.19 -15.99 -3.20
C PHE A 88 12.91 -14.49 -3.14
N ILE A 89 13.83 -13.70 -2.59
CA ILE A 89 13.66 -12.24 -2.46
C ILE A 89 13.52 -11.59 -3.83
N ARG A 90 14.34 -11.99 -4.81
CA ARG A 90 14.20 -11.52 -6.19
C ARG A 90 12.87 -11.90 -6.80
N SER A 91 12.46 -13.17 -6.67
CA SER A 91 11.20 -13.68 -7.23
C SER A 91 10.00 -12.94 -6.64
N ALA A 92 9.93 -12.82 -5.31
CA ALA A 92 8.87 -12.10 -4.62
C ALA A 92 8.79 -10.64 -5.04
N ARG A 93 9.94 -9.97 -5.19
CA ARG A 93 10.00 -8.58 -5.65
C ARG A 93 9.51 -8.43 -7.08
N ASN A 94 10.02 -9.24 -8.01
CA ASN A 94 9.62 -9.18 -9.41
C ASN A 94 8.12 -9.46 -9.53
N HIS A 95 7.65 -10.53 -8.91
CA HIS A 95 6.22 -10.87 -8.89
C HIS A 95 5.37 -9.71 -8.36
N ALA A 96 5.79 -9.05 -7.27
CA ALA A 96 5.06 -7.91 -6.72
C ALA A 96 5.05 -6.70 -7.67
N CYS A 97 6.16 -6.40 -8.34
CA CYS A 97 6.23 -5.28 -9.29
C CYS A 97 5.44 -5.56 -10.58
N ASP A 98 5.42 -6.82 -11.02
CA ASP A 98 4.79 -7.23 -12.28
C ASP A 98 3.26 -7.38 -12.16
N HIS A 99 2.76 -7.75 -10.97
CA HIS A 99 1.36 -8.15 -10.79
C HIS A 99 0.54 -7.27 -9.84
N LEU A 100 1.18 -6.44 -9.01
CA LEU A 100 0.44 -5.59 -8.07
C LEU A 100 0.40 -4.14 -8.56
N PRO A 101 -0.78 -3.50 -8.61
CA PRO A 101 -0.87 -2.10 -9.01
C PRO A 101 -0.21 -1.20 -7.97
N PHE A 102 0.41 -0.12 -8.45
CA PHE A 102 1.08 0.89 -7.61
C PHE A 102 2.14 0.31 -6.67
N VAL A 103 2.86 -0.72 -7.11
CA VAL A 103 4.07 -1.22 -6.45
C VAL A 103 5.28 -0.85 -7.28
N LYS A 104 6.34 -0.35 -6.63
CA LYS A 104 7.58 0.08 -7.28
C LYS A 104 8.76 -0.70 -6.73
N ASN A 105 9.75 -0.94 -7.60
CA ASN A 105 10.98 -1.57 -7.17
C ASN A 105 11.81 -0.59 -6.30
N ALA A 106 12.02 -0.95 -5.03
CA ALA A 106 12.74 -0.12 -4.07
C ALA A 106 14.23 0.10 -4.41
N GLU A 107 14.85 -0.78 -5.23
CA GLU A 107 16.23 -0.59 -5.71
C GLU A 107 16.34 0.43 -6.85
N ARG A 108 15.23 0.76 -7.50
CA ARG A 108 15.17 1.74 -8.59
C ARG A 108 14.14 2.84 -8.27
N PRO A 109 14.34 3.65 -7.23
CA PRO A 109 13.32 4.56 -6.72
C PRO A 109 12.88 5.65 -7.72
N ASN A 110 13.69 5.94 -8.76
CA ASN A 110 13.49 7.08 -9.66
C ASN A 110 13.10 6.73 -11.10
N ALA A 111 12.90 5.45 -11.44
CA ALA A 111 12.58 5.04 -12.82
C ALA A 111 11.06 5.06 -13.13
N ASP A 112 10.21 4.92 -12.10
CA ASP A 112 8.76 4.69 -12.28
C ASP A 112 7.92 5.81 -11.64
N VAL A 113 8.07 7.05 -12.13
CA VAL A 113 7.07 8.10 -11.88
C VAL A 113 5.98 7.94 -12.94
N PRO A 114 4.72 7.58 -12.59
CA PRO A 114 3.63 7.62 -13.55
C PRO A 114 3.40 9.08 -13.90
N THR A 115 3.83 9.49 -15.10
CA THR A 115 3.47 10.80 -15.66
C THR A 115 2.05 10.68 -16.22
N VAL A 116 1.05 10.54 -15.34
CA VAL A 116 -0.34 10.77 -15.75
C VAL A 116 -0.60 12.26 -15.57
N ARG A 117 -0.57 12.99 -16.69
CA ARG A 117 -1.12 14.35 -16.77
C ARG A 117 -2.64 14.25 -16.73
N PRO A 118 -3.35 14.92 -15.80
CA PRO A 118 -4.79 15.03 -15.87
C PRO A 118 -5.17 15.97 -17.02
N GLY A 119 -5.91 15.46 -18.00
CA GLY A 119 -6.59 16.27 -19.03
C GLY A 119 -5.90 16.27 -20.40
N SER A 120 -6.17 15.26 -21.20
CA SER A 120 -6.10 15.38 -22.67
C SER A 120 -7.26 14.59 -23.26
N PRO A 121 -8.19 15.23 -24.00
CA PRO A 121 -9.29 14.53 -24.63
C PRO A 121 -8.78 13.69 -25.82
N GLN A 122 -9.26 12.44 -25.90
CA GLN A 122 -9.04 11.58 -27.06
C GLN A 122 -9.86 12.11 -28.25
N PRO A 123 -9.26 12.33 -29.44
CA PRO A 123 -10.03 12.43 -30.66
C PRO A 123 -10.39 11.02 -31.18
N LEU A 124 -11.52 10.98 -31.89
CA LEU A 124 -12.21 9.80 -32.46
C LEU A 124 -11.30 8.88 -33.29
#